data_AF-A0A183AQG6-F1
#
_entry.id   AF-A0A183AQG6-F1
#
_cell.length_a   1.000
_cell.length_b   1.000
_cell.length_c   1.000
_cell.angle_alpha   90.00
_cell.angle_beta   90.00
_cell.angle_gamma   90.00
#
_symmetry.space_group_name_H-M   'P 1'
#
loop_
_entity.id
_entity.type
_entity.pdbx_description
1 polymer ?
#
loop_
_entity_poly.entity_id
_entity_poly.type
_entity_poly.pdbx_seq_one_letter_code
_entity_poly.pdbx_strand_id
1 'polypeptide(L)'
;MIPIFFHPLIHPPSTPPPVQVKSIPFPYNTPDQFEAVIAQPISREWTTENTHRELTRPKVTVQTGHVIRPISKSAALLRDKDVERLTKQSKDVL
;
A
#
# COMPACT_ATOMS: atom_id res chain seq x y z
N MET A 1 60.56 19.20 1.38
CA MET A 1 59.80 19.51 0.15
C MET A 1 59.00 18.27 -0.22
N ILE A 2 57.75 18.18 0.27
CA ILE A 2 56.87 17.02 0.04
C ILE A 2 56.00 17.38 -1.18
N PRO A 3 55.97 16.57 -2.25
CA PRO A 3 55.09 16.85 -3.37
C PRO A 3 53.64 16.64 -2.93
N ILE A 4 52.87 17.73 -3.01
CA ILE A 4 51.43 17.72 -2.78
C ILE A 4 50.83 16.99 -3.98
N PHE A 5 50.61 15.68 -3.85
CA PHE A 5 49.85 14.94 -4.85
C PHE A 5 48.42 15.45 -4.82
N PHE A 6 48.07 16.26 -5.83
CA PHE A 6 46.70 16.60 -6.17
C PHE A 6 45.94 15.29 -6.38
N HIS A 7 45.24 14.82 -5.36
CA HIS A 7 44.22 13.79 -5.54
C HIS A 7 43.19 14.35 -6.51
N PRO A 8 42.84 13.65 -7.60
CA PRO A 8 41.76 14.09 -8.46
C PRO A 8 40.50 14.17 -7.62
N LEU A 9 39.96 15.39 -7.48
CA LEU A 9 38.62 15.62 -6.94
C LEU A 9 37.66 14.78 -7.76
N ILE A 10 37.15 13.70 -7.16
CA ILE A 10 36.02 12.95 -7.70
C ILE A 10 34.83 13.91 -7.59
N HIS A 11 34.58 14.67 -8.64
CA HIS A 11 33.38 15.49 -8.73
C HIS A 11 32.18 14.52 -8.69
N PRO A 12 31.18 14.76 -7.82
CA PRO A 12 29.95 13.98 -7.87
C PRO A 12 29.33 14.12 -9.27
N PRO A 13 28.69 13.07 -9.80
CA PRO A 13 28.05 13.14 -11.12
C PRO A 13 27.10 14.34 -11.15
N SER A 14 27.33 15.26 -12.09
CA SER A 14 26.56 16.51 -12.25
C SER A 14 25.13 16.29 -12.75
N THR A 15 24.79 15.06 -13.11
CA THR A 15 23.48 14.68 -13.63
C THR A 15 22.71 13.88 -12.58
N PRO A 16 21.47 14.28 -12.24
CA PRO A 16 20.63 13.49 -11.38
C PRO A 16 20.32 12.15 -12.06
N PRO A 17 20.13 11.07 -11.28
CA PRO A 17 19.75 9.78 -11.83
C PRO A 17 18.41 9.90 -12.58
N PRO A 18 18.19 9.08 -13.62
CA PRO A 18 16.93 9.09 -14.35
C PRO A 18 15.79 8.70 -13.42
N VAL A 19 14.71 9.50 -13.45
CA VAL A 19 13.48 9.28 -12.67
C VAL A 19 12.58 8.18 -13.26
N GLN A 20 12.94 7.66 -14.43
CA GLN A 20 12.17 6.64 -15.15
C GLN A 20 12.52 5.23 -14.70
N VAL A 21 11.51 4.36 -14.64
CA VAL A 21 11.68 2.94 -14.34
C VAL A 21 12.49 2.25 -15.45
N LYS A 22 13.44 1.38 -15.07
CA LYS A 22 14.31 0.66 -16.02
C LYS A 22 13.62 -0.53 -16.68
N SER A 23 12.59 -1.08 -16.06
CA SER A 23 11.82 -2.24 -16.52
C SER A 23 10.43 -2.23 -15.89
N ILE A 24 9.48 -2.97 -16.47
CA ILE A 24 8.12 -3.10 -15.94
C ILE A 24 8.14 -3.78 -14.56
N PRO A 25 7.53 -3.18 -13.52
CA PRO A 25 7.49 -3.78 -12.20
C PRO A 25 6.42 -4.88 -12.11
N PHE A 26 6.68 -5.90 -11.29
CA PHE A 26 5.64 -6.84 -10.88
C PHE A 26 4.51 -6.08 -10.17
N PRO A 27 3.21 -6.35 -10.44
CA PRO A 27 2.64 -7.50 -11.15
C PRO A 27 2.26 -7.26 -12.62
N TYR A 28 2.77 -6.22 -13.27
CA TYR A 28 2.35 -5.85 -14.62
C TYR A 28 3.12 -6.62 -15.70
N ASN A 29 2.44 -6.89 -16.83
CA ASN A 29 3.03 -7.60 -17.96
C ASN A 29 3.36 -6.68 -19.15
N THR A 30 2.67 -5.53 -19.26
CA THR A 30 2.86 -4.58 -20.38
C THR A 30 3.12 -3.17 -19.87
N PRO A 31 3.85 -2.33 -20.64
CA PRO A 31 4.02 -0.91 -20.34
C PRO A 31 2.70 -0.17 -20.21
N ASP A 32 1.76 -0.40 -21.13
CA ASP A 32 0.46 0.27 -21.14
C ASP A 32 -0.33 0.04 -19.84
N GLN A 33 -0.26 -1.16 -19.26
CA GLN A 33 -0.91 -1.45 -17.97
C GLN A 33 -0.28 -0.65 -16.83
N PHE A 34 1.05 -0.58 -16.81
CA PHE A 34 1.77 0.15 -15.78
C PHE A 34 1.50 1.66 -15.90
N GLU A 35 1.61 2.22 -17.11
CA GLU A 35 1.38 3.63 -17.39
C GLU A 35 -0.07 4.05 -17.08
N ALA A 36 -1.04 3.22 -17.43
CA ALA A 36 -2.45 3.47 -17.10
C ALA A 36 -2.70 3.55 -15.59
N VAL A 37 -2.01 2.73 -14.77
CA VAL A 37 -2.17 2.74 -13.31
C VAL A 37 -1.53 3.97 -12.68
N ILE A 38 -0.36 4.39 -13.14
CA ILE A 38 0.35 5.55 -12.56
C ILE A 38 -0.15 6.90 -13.09
N ALA A 39 -0.93 6.90 -14.19
CA ALA A 39 -1.41 8.13 -14.82
C ALA A 39 -2.32 8.96 -13.92
N GLN A 40 -3.03 8.33 -12.97
CA GLN A 40 -3.93 9.04 -12.06
C GLN A 40 -3.19 9.48 -10.78
N PRO A 41 -3.16 10.79 -10.46
CA PRO A 41 -2.57 11.27 -9.21
C PRO A 41 -3.44 10.91 -8.00
N ILE A 42 -2.78 10.57 -6.88
CA ILE A 42 -3.45 10.25 -5.59
C ILE A 42 -3.55 11.49 -4.68
N SER A 43 -2.93 12.61 -5.06
CA SER A 43 -2.82 13.83 -4.26
C SER A 43 -4.18 14.50 -4.00
N ARG A 44 -4.24 15.24 -2.89
CA ARG A 44 -5.46 15.91 -2.42
C ARG A 44 -5.85 17.09 -3.30
N GLU A 45 -4.88 17.73 -3.94
CA GLU A 45 -5.09 18.91 -4.79
C GLU A 45 -5.70 18.53 -6.15
N TRP A 46 -5.58 17.26 -6.55
CA TRP A 46 -6.00 16.76 -7.87
C TRP A 46 -7.21 15.82 -7.79
N THR A 47 -7.71 15.53 -6.58
CA THR A 47 -8.84 14.63 -6.35
C THR A 47 -9.80 15.24 -5.32
N THR A 48 -11.07 14.80 -5.30
CA THR A 48 -12.00 15.23 -4.25
C THR A 48 -11.59 14.66 -2.89
N GLU A 49 -11.96 15.32 -1.80
CA GLU A 49 -11.64 14.86 -0.44
C GLU A 49 -12.08 13.40 -0.19
N ASN A 50 -13.28 13.04 -0.66
CA ASN A 50 -13.82 11.70 -0.48
C ASN A 50 -13.01 10.66 -1.27
N THR A 51 -12.67 10.97 -2.52
CA THR A 51 -11.84 10.12 -3.37
C THR A 51 -10.43 9.97 -2.78
N HIS A 52 -9.83 11.04 -2.28
CA HIS A 52 -8.52 10.99 -1.63
C HIS A 52 -8.54 10.08 -0.41
N ARG A 53 -9.55 10.22 0.47
CA ARG A 53 -9.72 9.35 1.65
C ARG A 53 -9.90 7.88 1.27
N GLU A 54 -10.58 7.60 0.16
CA GLU A 54 -10.78 6.24 -0.33
C GLU A 54 -9.49 5.64 -0.92
N LEU A 55 -8.78 6.40 -1.78
CA LEU A 55 -7.53 5.97 -2.42
C LEU A 55 -6.38 5.78 -1.42
N THR A 56 -6.35 6.57 -0.35
CA THR A 56 -5.32 6.48 0.70
C THR A 56 -5.68 5.48 1.80
N ARG A 57 -6.89 4.91 1.79
CA ARG A 57 -7.31 3.94 2.82
C ARG A 57 -6.50 2.65 2.66
N PRO A 58 -5.77 2.20 3.70
CA PRO A 58 -5.02 0.96 3.61
C PRO A 58 -5.96 -0.25 3.51
N LYS A 59 -5.47 -1.31 2.86
CA LYS A 59 -6.22 -2.57 2.69
C LYS A 59 -6.61 -3.21 4.01
N VAL A 60 -5.73 -3.12 5.01
CA VAL A 60 -5.93 -3.68 6.35
C VAL A 60 -5.83 -2.55 7.37
N THR A 61 -6.86 -2.40 8.20
CA THR A 61 -6.90 -1.46 9.32
C THR A 61 -7.04 -2.24 10.62
N VAL A 62 -6.30 -1.83 11.64
CA VAL A 62 -6.34 -2.43 12.99
C VAL A 62 -6.74 -1.35 13.98
N GLN A 63 -7.59 -1.71 14.94
CA GLN A 63 -7.94 -0.81 16.04
C GLN A 63 -6.89 -0.92 17.16
N THR A 64 -6.36 0.23 17.59
CA THR A 64 -5.40 0.30 18.69
C THR A 64 -6.02 -0.24 19.99
N GLY A 65 -5.26 -1.08 20.71
CA GLY A 65 -5.72 -1.67 21.98
C GLY A 65 -6.64 -2.88 21.83
N HIS A 66 -6.95 -3.32 20.60
CA HIS A 66 -7.77 -4.51 20.36
C HIS A 66 -6.92 -5.75 20.09
N VAL A 67 -7.20 -6.85 20.80
CA VAL A 67 -6.56 -8.15 20.56
C VAL A 67 -7.17 -8.81 19.32
N ILE A 68 -6.36 -9.06 18.29
CA ILE A 68 -6.79 -9.75 17.08
C ILE A 68 -6.80 -11.26 17.34
N ARG A 69 -7.99 -11.86 17.37
CA ARG A 69 -8.16 -13.32 17.47
C ARG A 69 -8.12 -13.97 16.09
N PRO A 70 -7.67 -15.23 15.97
CA PRO A 70 -7.75 -15.98 14.72
C PRO A 70 -9.19 -16.06 14.20
N ILE A 71 -9.34 -16.09 12.88
CA ILE A 71 -10.65 -16.22 12.24
C ILE A 71 -11.22 -17.62 12.54
N SER A 72 -12.48 -17.68 12.96
CA SER A 72 -13.19 -18.94 13.14
C SER A 72 -13.74 -19.44 11.80
N LYS A 73 -13.96 -20.75 11.67
CA LYS A 73 -14.52 -21.34 10.45
C LYS A 73 -15.87 -20.72 10.03
N SER A 74 -16.69 -20.33 11.00
CA SER A 74 -17.97 -19.64 10.75
C SER A 74 -17.75 -18.20 10.28
N ALA A 75 -16.81 -17.46 10.87
CA ALA A 75 -16.48 -16.09 10.47
C ALA A 75 -15.74 -16.01 9.12
N ALA A 76 -15.06 -17.07 8.70
CA ALA A 76 -14.42 -17.12 7.37
C ALA A 76 -15.45 -17.16 6.23
N LEU A 77 -16.66 -17.65 6.49
CA LEU A 77 -17.71 -17.83 5.48
C LEU A 77 -18.82 -16.79 5.57
N LEU A 78 -19.02 -16.22 6.75
CA LEU A 78 -20.13 -15.32 7.06
C LEU A 78 -19.59 -14.02 7.64
N ARG A 79 -20.26 -12.91 7.34
CA ARG A 79 -19.93 -11.64 7.98
C ARG A 79 -20.21 -11.74 9.48
N ASP A 80 -19.46 -11.01 10.30
CA ASP A 80 -19.56 -11.07 11.76
C ASP A 80 -21.00 -10.88 12.28
N LYS A 81 -21.77 -9.98 11.66
CA LYS A 81 -23.20 -9.75 11.98
C LYS A 81 -24.07 -10.98 11.75
N ASP A 82 -23.77 -11.76 10.72
CA ASP A 82 -24.50 -12.96 10.36
C ASP A 82 -24.11 -14.11 11.32
N VAL A 83 -22.84 -14.18 11.74
CA VAL A 83 -22.37 -15.11 12.80
C VAL A 83 -23.04 -14.82 14.14
N GLU A 84 -23.10 -13.55 14.56
CA GLU A 84 -23.74 -13.14 15.82
C GLU A 84 -25.21 -13.57 15.89
N ARG A 85 -25.97 -13.41 14.80
CA ARG A 85 -27.37 -13.84 14.71
C ARG A 85 -27.52 -15.35 14.93
N LEU A 86 -26.70 -16.15 14.27
CA LEU A 86 -26.71 -17.61 14.39
C LEU A 86 -26.38 -18.07 15.81
N THR A 87 -25.38 -17.44 16.44
CA THR A 87 -24.99 -17.79 17.82
C THR A 87 -26.03 -17.40 18.88
N LYS A 88 -26.83 -16.35 18.65
CA LYS A 88 -27.96 -15.99 19.52
C LYS A 88 -29.11 -16.97 19.37
N GLN A 89 -29.49 -17.28 18.13
CA GLN A 89 -30.61 -18.17 17.82
C GLN A 89 -30.41 -19.58 18.40
N SER A 90 -29.18 -20.08 18.46
CA SER A 90 -28.89 -21.39 19.08
C SER A 90 -28.99 -21.40 20.62
N LYS A 91 -28.91 -20.23 21.28
CA LYS A 91 -28.99 -20.11 22.75
C LYS A 91 -30.42 -19.94 23.24
N ASP A 92 -31.30 -19.37 22.41
CA ASP A 92 -32.71 -19.14 22.74
C ASP A 92 -33.58 -20.41 22.60
N VAL A 93 -33.00 -21.50 22.07
CA VAL A 93 -33.69 -22.79 21.84
C VAL A 93 -33.39 -23.83 22.95
N LEU A 94 -32.62 -23.44 23.97
CA LEU A 94 -32.29 -24.24 25.15
C LEU A 94 -32.77 -23.53 26.42
#